data_AF-A0A5B2Z5T9-F1
#
_entry.id   AF-A0A5B2Z5T9-F1
#
_cell.length_a   1.000
_cell.length_b   1.000
_cell.length_c   1.000
_cell.angle_alpha   90.00
_cell.angle_beta   90.00
_cell.angle_gamma   90.00
#
_symmetry.space_group_name_H-M   'P 1'
#
loop_
_entity.id
_entity.type
_entity.pdbx_description
1 polymer ?
#
loop_
_entity_poly.entity_id
_entity_poly.type
_entity_poly.pdbx_seq_one_letter_code
_entity_poly.pdbx_strand_id
1 'polypeptide(L)'
;MISLISSNSFSISVKDIFFDKTGSKASTTTNETVGKNNILSLKLLANSLETRLNGAASMLEFAGNLSEMRSMPNATLLNATLEGLHGIPSYSDLQKRMIAQKVISYYPEIAGISFIMPNGDTYFMEPYSLQSNQTKNNLAFRDYFMGAISSNQTYLGDIITSTSSGLKRAIIAVPVFSNDDDNNGVLSGVLVGSIDLGLLSKETQSFNLPQEQRIVYVDSKGIKIADSDKRFSINNSESFSNLNSFQYALAGKFGSTVEEVSHETMLISYYPMDAIQNRWIILLMQPVVDVI
;
A
#
# COMPACT_ATOMS: atom_id res chain seq x y z
N MET A 1 -27.87 9.01 -18.71
CA MET A 1 -26.63 9.42 -19.41
C MET A 1 -25.89 10.34 -18.46
N ILE A 2 -24.97 9.79 -17.65
CA ILE A 2 -24.18 10.56 -16.68
C ILE A 2 -22.74 10.51 -17.17
N SER A 3 -22.24 11.68 -17.58
CA SER A 3 -20.84 11.91 -17.95
C SER A 3 -20.01 11.88 -16.66
N LEU A 4 -19.13 10.89 -16.53
CA LEU A 4 -18.14 10.82 -15.46
C LEU A 4 -16.81 11.31 -16.01
N ILE A 5 -16.31 12.35 -15.37
CA ILE A 5 -15.06 13.03 -15.66
C ILE A 5 -13.92 12.01 -15.59
N SER A 6 -13.14 11.91 -16.66
CA SER A 6 -11.95 11.06 -16.73
C SER A 6 -11.01 11.36 -15.57
N SER A 7 -10.59 10.32 -14.85
CA SER A 7 -9.48 10.40 -13.91
C SER A 7 -8.24 10.87 -14.68
N ASN A 8 -7.87 12.13 -14.50
CA ASN A 8 -6.58 12.63 -14.97
C ASN A 8 -5.49 11.82 -14.25
N SER A 9 -4.81 10.96 -14.99
CA SER A 9 -3.56 10.35 -14.56
C SER A 9 -2.55 11.47 -14.36
N PHE A 10 -2.38 11.93 -13.12
CA PHE A 10 -1.29 12.82 -12.76
C PHE A 10 0.02 12.02 -12.79
N SER A 11 0.65 11.93 -13.95
CA SER A 11 2.04 11.50 -14.06
C SER A 11 2.94 12.70 -13.71
N ILE A 12 3.41 12.77 -12.46
CA ILE A 12 4.47 13.71 -12.09
C ILE A 12 5.79 13.13 -12.64
N SER A 13 6.43 13.86 -13.54
CA SER A 13 7.76 13.50 -14.05
C SER A 13 8.81 13.74 -12.96
N VAL A 14 9.56 12.71 -12.61
CA VAL A 14 10.59 12.75 -11.56
C VAL A 14 11.77 13.67 -11.93
N LYS A 15 11.92 14.00 -13.22
CA LYS A 15 12.87 15.04 -13.67
C LYS A 15 12.57 16.42 -13.06
N ASP A 16 11.33 16.67 -12.67
CA ASP A 16 10.94 17.92 -12.02
C ASP A 16 11.20 17.90 -10.50
N ILE A 17 11.48 16.71 -9.92
CA ILE A 17 11.69 16.49 -8.47
C ILE A 17 13.19 16.45 -8.11
N PHE A 18 14.03 15.96 -9.03
CA PHE A 18 15.47 15.88 -8.82
C PHE A 18 16.17 16.82 -9.81
N PHE A 19 16.82 17.86 -9.27
CA PHE A 19 17.58 18.82 -10.07
C PHE A 19 18.66 18.10 -10.89
N ASP A 20 18.50 18.12 -12.22
CA ASP A 20 19.52 17.68 -13.15
C ASP A 20 20.68 18.68 -13.14
N LYS A 21 21.77 18.35 -12.44
CA LYS A 21 22.96 19.20 -12.39
C LYS A 21 23.81 18.96 -13.66
N THR A 22 23.25 19.24 -14.84
CA THR A 22 24.04 19.28 -16.07
C THR A 22 24.71 20.66 -16.19
N GLY A 23 26.01 20.68 -15.89
CA GLY A 23 26.94 21.72 -16.36
C GLY A 23 27.01 23.01 -15.56
N SER A 24 27.66 22.98 -14.40
CA SER A 24 28.43 24.15 -13.92
C SER A 24 29.44 23.74 -12.84
N LYS A 25 30.72 24.01 -13.10
CA LYS A 25 31.78 23.96 -12.10
C LYS A 25 31.58 25.11 -11.11
N ALA A 26 30.98 24.84 -9.95
CA ALA A 26 31.20 25.58 -8.70
C ALA A 26 30.53 24.93 -7.49
N SER A 27 31.33 24.81 -6.43
CA SER A 27 30.99 24.98 -5.01
C SER A 27 30.45 23.79 -4.20
N THR A 28 31.30 23.44 -3.23
CA THR A 28 31.06 22.75 -1.94
C THR A 28 29.61 22.84 -1.47
N THR A 29 28.83 21.79 -1.73
CA THR A 29 27.49 21.64 -1.17
C THR A 29 27.65 20.90 0.16
N THR A 30 27.47 21.57 1.29
CA THR A 30 27.57 20.94 2.62
C THR A 30 26.52 19.84 2.78
N ASN A 31 26.82 18.80 3.58
CA ASN A 31 25.87 17.70 3.88
C ASN A 31 24.50 18.21 4.36
N GLU A 32 24.45 19.37 5.03
CA GLU A 32 23.21 20.04 5.43
C GLU A 32 22.34 20.50 4.25
N THR A 33 22.95 21.03 3.19
CA THR A 33 22.22 21.51 2.01
C THR A 33 21.71 20.32 1.19
N VAL A 34 22.52 19.27 1.08
CA VAL A 34 22.11 18.00 0.44
C VAL A 34 20.97 17.35 1.23
N GLY A 35 21.07 17.29 2.56
CA GLY A 35 20.02 16.78 3.43
C GLY A 35 18.70 17.54 3.28
N LYS A 36 18.72 18.87 3.21
CA LYS A 36 17.51 19.68 2.98
C LYS A 36 16.83 19.38 1.65
N ASN A 37 17.59 19.24 0.57
CA ASN A 37 17.04 18.89 -0.74
C ASN A 37 16.45 17.47 -0.76
N ASN A 38 17.17 16.51 -0.17
CA ASN A 38 16.69 15.13 -0.03
C ASN A 38 15.37 15.06 0.73
N ILE A 39 15.22 15.84 1.81
CA ILE A 39 13.97 15.89 2.59
C ILE A 39 12.80 16.44 1.76
N LEU A 40 13.02 17.46 0.93
CA LEU A 40 11.97 17.95 0.05
C LEU A 40 11.54 16.89 -0.97
N SER A 41 12.49 16.19 -1.59
CA SER A 41 12.19 15.10 -2.53
C SER A 41 11.43 13.97 -1.84
N LEU A 42 11.86 13.55 -0.63
CA LEU A 42 11.17 12.53 0.15
C LEU A 42 9.74 12.95 0.51
N LYS A 43 9.52 14.20 0.88
CA LYS A 43 8.19 14.74 1.15
C LYS A 43 7.27 14.67 -0.07
N LEU A 44 7.78 15.02 -1.26
CA LEU A 44 7.00 14.95 -2.50
C LEU A 44 6.62 13.50 -2.84
N LEU A 45 7.55 12.57 -2.66
CA LEU A 45 7.32 11.13 -2.85
C LEU A 45 6.30 10.58 -1.85
N ALA A 46 6.42 10.95 -0.57
CA ALA A 46 5.45 10.61 0.48
C ALA A 46 4.05 11.08 0.11
N ASN A 47 3.87 12.37 -0.13
CA ASN A 47 2.57 12.96 -0.46
C ASN A 47 1.94 12.32 -1.71
N SER A 48 2.75 11.98 -2.72
CA SER A 48 2.27 11.31 -3.93
C SER A 48 1.72 9.91 -3.62
N LEU A 49 2.46 9.12 -2.84
CA LEU A 49 2.03 7.77 -2.47
C LEU A 49 0.84 7.79 -1.50
N GLU A 50 0.83 8.69 -0.52
CA GLU A 50 -0.30 8.92 0.37
C GLU A 50 -1.57 9.24 -0.42
N THR A 51 -1.48 10.15 -1.38
CA THR A 51 -2.62 10.52 -2.24
C THR A 51 -3.18 9.31 -2.99
N ARG A 52 -2.31 8.44 -3.50
CA ARG A 52 -2.73 7.22 -4.22
C ARG A 52 -3.37 6.20 -3.28
N LEU A 53 -2.77 5.94 -2.12
CA LEU A 53 -3.35 5.02 -1.12
C LEU A 53 -4.71 5.53 -0.63
N ASN A 54 -4.83 6.83 -0.35
CA ASN A 54 -6.10 7.46 0.03
C ASN A 54 -7.12 7.41 -1.12
N GLY A 55 -6.69 7.54 -2.37
CA GLY A 55 -7.54 7.35 -3.55
C GLY A 55 -8.10 5.94 -3.67
N ALA A 56 -7.24 4.92 -3.51
CA ALA A 56 -7.65 3.51 -3.49
C ALA A 56 -8.61 3.22 -2.33
N ALA A 57 -8.32 3.72 -1.13
CA ALA A 57 -9.18 3.63 0.05
C ALA A 57 -10.56 4.26 -0.19
N SER A 58 -10.58 5.50 -0.69
CA SER A 58 -11.82 6.22 -0.99
C SER A 58 -12.68 5.48 -2.03
N MET A 59 -12.06 4.84 -3.01
CA MET A 59 -12.80 4.04 -3.99
C MET A 59 -13.38 2.76 -3.37
N LEU A 60 -12.66 2.10 -2.46
CA LEU A 60 -13.19 0.96 -1.71
C LEU A 60 -14.33 1.37 -0.78
N GLU A 61 -14.23 2.52 -0.10
CA GLU A 61 -15.32 3.10 0.70
C GLU A 61 -16.55 3.41 -0.15
N PHE A 62 -16.35 4.05 -1.30
CA PHE A 62 -17.44 4.30 -2.25
C PHE A 62 -18.11 3.00 -2.70
N ALA A 63 -17.32 1.99 -3.09
CA ALA A 63 -17.83 0.69 -3.49
C ALA A 63 -18.55 -0.04 -2.34
N GLY A 64 -18.01 0.04 -1.12
CA GLY A 64 -18.60 -0.49 0.11
C GLY A 64 -19.96 0.14 0.43
N ASN A 65 -20.17 1.40 0.06
CA ASN A 65 -21.41 2.13 0.29
C ASN A 65 -22.50 1.92 -0.76
N LEU A 66 -22.21 1.21 -1.87
CA LEU A 66 -23.22 0.86 -2.86
C LEU A 66 -24.26 -0.10 -2.26
N SER A 67 -25.54 0.07 -2.63
CA SER A 67 -26.65 -0.73 -2.09
C SER A 67 -26.43 -2.24 -2.20
N GLU A 68 -25.86 -2.66 -3.33
CA GLU A 68 -25.54 -4.04 -3.66
C GLU A 68 -24.40 -4.56 -2.80
N MET A 69 -23.47 -3.72 -2.35
CA MET A 69 -22.38 -4.13 -1.46
C MET A 69 -22.84 -4.16 0.01
N ARG A 70 -23.72 -3.23 0.41
CA ARG A 70 -24.34 -3.17 1.74
C ARG A 70 -25.40 -4.24 2.01
N SER A 71 -25.92 -4.90 0.97
CA SER A 71 -26.87 -6.01 1.16
C SER A 71 -26.21 -7.17 1.90
N MET A 72 -26.95 -7.80 2.82
CA MET A 72 -26.42 -8.91 3.61
C MET A 72 -25.98 -10.08 2.72
N PRO A 73 -24.78 -10.64 2.93
CA PRO A 73 -24.30 -11.79 2.16
C PRO A 73 -25.16 -13.02 2.43
N ASN A 74 -25.39 -13.85 1.41
CA ASN A 74 -26.08 -15.11 1.58
C ASN A 74 -25.13 -16.17 2.16
N ALA A 75 -24.95 -16.15 3.48
CA ALA A 75 -24.04 -17.04 4.19
C ALA A 75 -24.33 -18.53 3.96
N THR A 76 -25.58 -18.91 3.64
CA THR A 76 -25.94 -20.32 3.40
C THR A 76 -25.22 -20.94 2.20
N LEU A 77 -24.78 -20.13 1.23
CA LEU A 77 -24.01 -20.59 0.08
C LEU A 77 -22.66 -21.20 0.52
N LEU A 78 -22.07 -20.67 1.59
CA LEU A 78 -20.75 -21.11 2.06
C LEU A 78 -20.76 -22.47 2.73
N ASN A 79 -21.92 -22.94 3.23
CA ASN A 79 -22.05 -24.23 3.90
C ASN A 79 -21.54 -25.40 3.03
N ALA A 80 -21.69 -25.29 1.70
CA ALA A 80 -21.25 -26.32 0.76
C ALA A 80 -20.01 -25.92 -0.04
N THR A 81 -19.63 -24.63 -0.06
CA THR A 81 -18.60 -24.14 -0.99
C THR A 81 -17.34 -23.61 -0.33
N LEU A 82 -17.36 -23.33 0.98
CA LEU A 82 -16.22 -22.73 1.66
C LEU A 82 -14.96 -23.60 1.55
N GLU A 83 -15.06 -24.90 1.80
CA GLU A 83 -13.92 -25.81 1.77
C GLU A 83 -13.41 -26.10 0.34
N GLY A 84 -14.30 -26.15 -0.65
CA GLY A 84 -13.94 -26.52 -2.02
C GLY A 84 -13.62 -25.35 -2.95
N LEU A 85 -14.22 -24.17 -2.71
CA LEU A 85 -14.12 -22.98 -3.55
C LEU A 85 -13.54 -21.77 -2.82
N HIS A 86 -13.24 -21.88 -1.52
CA HIS A 86 -12.71 -20.80 -0.70
C HIS A 86 -13.60 -19.54 -0.69
N GLY A 87 -14.91 -19.75 -0.82
CA GLY A 87 -15.92 -18.70 -0.96
C GLY A 87 -17.14 -19.20 -1.73
N ILE A 88 -18.00 -18.28 -2.20
CA ILE A 88 -19.15 -18.61 -3.06
C ILE A 88 -18.70 -18.92 -4.50
N PRO A 89 -19.51 -19.62 -5.31
CA PRO A 89 -19.21 -19.85 -6.72
C PRO A 89 -19.06 -18.53 -7.52
N SER A 90 -18.30 -18.56 -8.62
CA SER A 90 -18.07 -17.39 -9.49
C SER A 90 -19.35 -16.80 -10.12
N TYR A 91 -20.38 -17.62 -10.29
CA TYR A 91 -21.68 -17.22 -10.84
C TYR A 91 -22.68 -16.73 -9.77
N SER A 92 -22.30 -16.74 -8.49
CA SER A 92 -23.13 -16.27 -7.38
C SER A 92 -22.79 -14.83 -7.01
N ASP A 93 -23.81 -14.07 -6.57
CA ASP A 93 -23.70 -12.68 -6.12
C ASP A 93 -22.97 -11.77 -7.14
N LEU A 94 -23.40 -11.90 -8.41
CA LEU A 94 -22.76 -11.24 -9.56
C LEU A 94 -22.67 -9.72 -9.42
N GLN A 95 -23.62 -9.08 -8.72
CA GLN A 95 -23.61 -7.63 -8.55
C GLN A 95 -22.42 -7.17 -7.71
N LYS A 96 -22.15 -7.80 -6.55
CA LYS A 96 -20.97 -7.48 -5.73
C LYS A 96 -19.67 -7.77 -6.47
N ARG A 97 -19.61 -8.91 -7.18
CA ARG A 97 -18.44 -9.30 -8.00
C ARG A 97 -18.16 -8.29 -9.12
N MET A 98 -19.20 -7.84 -9.82
CA MET A 98 -19.06 -6.82 -10.88
C MET A 98 -18.58 -5.47 -10.34
N ILE A 99 -19.01 -5.06 -9.14
CA ILE A 99 -18.50 -3.86 -8.47
C ILE A 99 -17.00 -4.01 -8.23
N ALA A 100 -16.57 -5.13 -7.62
CA ALA A 100 -15.17 -5.40 -7.35
C ALA A 100 -14.31 -5.41 -8.64
N GLN A 101 -14.79 -6.07 -9.70
CA GLN A 101 -14.11 -6.09 -11.00
C GLN A 101 -13.98 -4.69 -11.62
N LYS A 102 -15.01 -3.85 -11.51
CA LYS A 102 -14.97 -2.46 -12.00
C LYS A 102 -13.95 -1.63 -11.23
N VAL A 103 -13.91 -1.73 -9.90
CA VAL A 103 -12.92 -1.03 -9.09
C VAL A 103 -11.50 -1.42 -9.51
N ILE A 104 -11.21 -2.72 -9.63
CA ILE A 104 -9.90 -3.22 -10.10
C ILE A 104 -9.56 -2.65 -11.49
N SER A 105 -10.54 -2.55 -12.40
CA SER A 105 -10.32 -2.02 -13.74
C SER A 105 -10.00 -0.52 -13.79
N TYR A 106 -10.50 0.25 -12.81
CA TYR A 106 -10.27 1.70 -12.74
C TYR A 106 -9.06 2.08 -11.86
N TYR A 107 -8.66 1.20 -10.93
CA TYR A 107 -7.56 1.41 -9.98
C TYR A 107 -6.55 0.29 -10.13
N PRO A 108 -5.62 0.37 -11.10
CA PRO A 108 -4.66 -0.68 -11.40
C PRO A 108 -3.68 -0.99 -10.26
N GLU A 109 -3.56 -0.10 -9.27
CA GLU A 109 -2.84 -0.37 -8.02
C GLU A 109 -3.55 -1.42 -7.14
N ILE A 110 -4.84 -1.69 -7.34
CA ILE A 110 -5.58 -2.73 -6.64
C ILE A 110 -5.50 -4.03 -7.47
N ALA A 111 -4.67 -4.97 -7.02
CA ALA A 111 -4.45 -6.26 -7.70
C ALA A 111 -5.63 -7.24 -7.54
N GLY A 112 -6.50 -7.01 -6.56
CA GLY A 112 -7.63 -7.86 -6.27
C GLY A 112 -8.43 -7.36 -5.09
N ILE A 113 -9.72 -7.71 -5.06
CA ILE A 113 -10.68 -7.34 -4.03
C ILE A 113 -11.29 -8.60 -3.43
N SER A 114 -11.55 -8.59 -2.14
CA SER A 114 -12.30 -9.63 -1.44
C SER A 114 -13.40 -9.01 -0.59
N PHE A 115 -14.50 -9.73 -0.45
CA PHE A 115 -15.48 -9.47 0.59
C PHE A 115 -15.36 -10.56 1.64
N ILE A 116 -15.13 -10.16 2.89
CA ILE A 116 -14.96 -11.06 4.04
C ILE A 116 -16.18 -10.89 4.94
N MET A 117 -16.80 -11.99 5.35
CA MET A 117 -17.94 -11.97 6.26
C MET A 117 -17.52 -11.51 7.68
N PRO A 118 -18.47 -11.08 8.54
CA PRO A 118 -18.16 -10.64 9.90
C PRO A 118 -17.46 -11.70 10.77
N ASN A 119 -17.64 -12.99 10.49
CA ASN A 119 -16.95 -14.09 11.17
C ASN A 119 -15.53 -14.38 10.63
N GLY A 120 -15.10 -13.63 9.61
CA GLY A 120 -13.80 -13.76 8.96
C GLY A 120 -13.77 -14.69 7.75
N ASP A 121 -14.84 -15.41 7.44
CA ASP A 121 -14.84 -16.28 6.26
C ASP A 121 -14.84 -15.45 4.98
N THR A 122 -14.03 -15.85 4.02
CA THR A 122 -14.00 -15.24 2.69
C THR A 122 -15.32 -15.53 1.98
N TYR A 123 -16.06 -14.50 1.61
CA TYR A 123 -17.31 -14.65 0.86
C TYR A 123 -17.04 -14.71 -0.63
N PHE A 124 -16.27 -13.76 -1.18
CA PHE A 124 -15.74 -13.86 -2.54
C PHE A 124 -14.39 -13.15 -2.69
N MET A 125 -13.67 -13.48 -3.77
CA MET A 125 -12.57 -12.68 -4.29
C MET A 125 -12.69 -12.43 -5.79
N GLU A 126 -12.20 -11.27 -6.23
CA GLU A 126 -12.02 -10.90 -7.63
C GLU A 126 -10.56 -10.43 -7.87
N PRO A 127 -9.92 -10.85 -8.97
CA PRO A 127 -10.41 -11.84 -9.92
C PRO A 127 -10.59 -13.22 -9.27
N TYR A 128 -11.57 -14.00 -9.75
CA TYR A 128 -11.92 -15.31 -9.18
C TYR A 128 -10.73 -16.29 -9.08
N SER A 129 -9.72 -16.14 -9.93
CA SER A 129 -8.48 -16.94 -9.83
C SER A 129 -7.76 -16.78 -8.49
N LEU A 130 -7.84 -15.61 -7.84
CA LEU A 130 -7.30 -15.42 -6.49
C LEU A 130 -8.11 -16.22 -5.45
N GLN A 131 -9.42 -16.35 -5.63
CA GLN A 131 -10.26 -17.18 -4.76
C GLN A 131 -9.86 -18.65 -4.88
N SER A 132 -9.78 -19.16 -6.11
CA SER A 132 -9.43 -20.56 -6.39
C SER A 132 -8.04 -20.96 -5.89
N ASN A 133 -7.13 -20.01 -5.73
CA ASN A 133 -5.76 -20.25 -5.26
C ASN A 133 -5.60 -20.05 -3.74
N GLN A 134 -6.65 -19.68 -3.01
CA GLN A 134 -6.57 -19.52 -1.56
C GLN A 134 -6.15 -20.83 -0.89
N THR A 135 -5.35 -20.70 0.17
CA THR A 135 -5.01 -21.83 1.06
C THR A 135 -5.68 -21.71 2.42
N LYS A 136 -6.41 -20.62 2.66
CA LYS A 136 -7.16 -20.35 3.88
C LYS A 136 -8.50 -19.71 3.56
N ASN A 137 -9.54 -20.19 4.23
CA ASN A 137 -10.92 -19.72 4.06
C ASN A 137 -11.24 -18.56 5.00
N ASN A 138 -10.80 -18.66 6.25
CA ASN A 138 -11.04 -17.67 7.29
C ASN A 138 -9.83 -16.74 7.47
N LEU A 139 -10.09 -15.44 7.47
CA LEU A 139 -9.12 -14.36 7.54
C LEU A 139 -9.31 -13.49 8.81
N ALA A 140 -10.11 -13.93 9.79
CA ALA A 140 -10.35 -13.16 11.03
C ALA A 140 -9.07 -12.83 11.81
N PHE A 141 -8.05 -13.68 11.68
CA PHE A 141 -6.76 -13.51 12.36
C PHE A 141 -5.88 -12.41 11.75
N ARG A 142 -6.29 -11.83 10.60
CA ARG A 142 -5.51 -10.81 9.90
C ARG A 142 -5.66 -9.46 10.60
N ASP A 143 -4.54 -8.78 10.75
CA ASP A 143 -4.44 -7.47 11.37
C ASP A 143 -5.35 -6.42 10.69
N TYR A 144 -5.39 -6.40 9.36
CA TYR A 144 -6.28 -5.49 8.63
C TYR A 144 -7.76 -5.73 8.92
N PHE A 145 -8.15 -6.99 9.14
CA PHE A 145 -9.54 -7.35 9.44
C PHE A 145 -9.89 -6.94 10.88
N MET A 146 -9.04 -7.31 11.84
CA MET A 146 -9.20 -6.92 13.24
C MET A 146 -9.19 -5.40 13.41
N GLY A 147 -8.29 -4.71 12.71
CA GLY A 147 -8.16 -3.26 12.73
C GLY A 147 -9.40 -2.56 12.17
N ALA A 148 -9.90 -2.99 11.01
CA ALA A 148 -11.11 -2.42 10.42
C ALA A 148 -12.36 -2.60 11.30
N ILE A 149 -12.54 -3.79 11.90
CA ILE A 149 -13.67 -4.07 12.79
C ILE A 149 -13.57 -3.31 14.12
N SER A 150 -12.39 -3.29 14.74
CA SER A 150 -12.22 -2.64 16.05
C SER A 150 -12.34 -1.10 15.98
N SER A 151 -11.92 -0.50 14.88
CA SER A 151 -11.98 0.94 14.64
C SER A 151 -13.30 1.40 14.00
N ASN A 152 -14.04 0.50 13.36
CA ASN A 152 -15.13 0.83 12.42
C ASN A 152 -14.70 1.82 11.33
N GLN A 153 -13.41 1.80 10.95
CA GLN A 153 -12.81 2.70 9.97
C GLN A 153 -11.96 1.92 8.97
N THR A 154 -11.67 2.56 7.84
CA THR A 154 -10.77 2.01 6.82
C THR A 154 -9.36 1.79 7.39
N TYR A 155 -8.84 0.58 7.26
CA TYR A 155 -7.58 0.13 7.87
C TYR A 155 -6.56 -0.31 6.83
N LEU A 156 -5.31 0.15 6.98
CA LEU A 156 -4.16 -0.33 6.22
C LEU A 156 -3.35 -1.33 7.06
N GLY A 157 -3.45 -2.61 6.67
CA GLY A 157 -2.68 -3.68 7.26
C GLY A 157 -1.19 -3.60 7.03
N ASP A 158 -0.46 -4.35 7.83
CA ASP A 158 0.93 -4.69 7.61
C ASP A 158 1.11 -5.45 6.29
N ILE A 159 2.35 -5.45 5.80
CA ILE A 159 2.68 -6.17 4.58
C ILE A 159 2.57 -7.68 4.83
N ILE A 160 1.75 -8.36 4.02
CA ILE A 160 1.58 -9.81 4.09
C ILE A 160 2.01 -10.48 2.80
N THR A 161 2.48 -11.73 2.89
CA THR A 161 2.50 -12.62 1.73
C THR A 161 1.11 -13.16 1.50
N SER A 162 0.51 -12.82 0.34
CA SER A 162 -0.81 -13.30 -0.04
C SER A 162 -0.80 -14.82 -0.22
N THR A 163 -1.74 -15.50 0.43
CA THR A 163 -1.93 -16.94 0.32
C THR A 163 -2.44 -17.37 -1.06
N SER A 164 -3.07 -16.46 -1.82
CA SER A 164 -3.60 -16.74 -3.15
C SER A 164 -2.63 -16.47 -4.30
N SER A 165 -1.65 -15.57 -4.10
CA SER A 165 -0.71 -15.19 -5.16
C SER A 165 0.76 -15.44 -4.83
N GLY A 166 1.09 -15.72 -3.56
CA GLY A 166 2.48 -15.82 -3.09
C GLY A 166 3.26 -14.51 -3.10
N LEU A 167 2.62 -13.38 -3.42
CA LEU A 167 3.26 -12.07 -3.53
C LEU A 167 3.03 -11.26 -2.26
N LYS A 168 3.99 -10.40 -1.90
CA LYS A 168 3.81 -9.39 -0.86
C LYS A 168 2.76 -8.36 -1.31
N ARG A 169 1.82 -8.04 -0.42
CA ARG A 169 0.74 -7.08 -0.63
C ARG A 169 0.57 -6.23 0.61
N ALA A 170 0.25 -4.95 0.42
CA ALA A 170 -0.41 -4.15 1.44
C ALA A 170 -1.92 -4.31 1.28
N ILE A 171 -2.67 -4.28 2.39
CA ILE A 171 -4.09 -4.60 2.37
C ILE A 171 -4.88 -3.44 2.98
N ILE A 172 -5.79 -2.85 2.20
CA ILE A 172 -6.75 -1.85 2.69
C ILE A 172 -8.07 -2.55 2.97
N ALA A 173 -8.58 -2.44 4.19
CA ALA A 173 -9.82 -3.06 4.64
C ALA A 173 -10.84 -2.00 5.05
N VAL A 174 -12.04 -2.09 4.49
CA VAL A 174 -13.15 -1.16 4.71
C VAL A 174 -14.32 -1.92 5.33
N PRO A 175 -14.78 -1.58 6.54
CA PRO A 175 -15.99 -2.19 7.11
C PRO A 175 -17.21 -1.74 6.31
N VAL A 176 -18.10 -2.68 5.99
CA VAL A 176 -19.34 -2.45 5.23
C VAL A 176 -20.53 -2.72 6.13
N PHE A 177 -21.37 -1.70 6.32
CA PHE A 177 -22.56 -1.78 7.17
C PHE A 177 -23.83 -1.86 6.31
N SER A 178 -24.81 -2.65 6.77
CA SER A 178 -26.09 -2.83 6.11
C SER A 178 -26.86 -1.50 6.00
N ASN A 179 -27.83 -1.48 5.09
CA ASN A 179 -28.83 -0.42 5.03
C ASN A 179 -29.79 -0.60 6.22
N ASP A 180 -29.53 0.07 7.33
CA ASP A 180 -30.52 0.31 8.38
C ASP A 180 -30.60 1.81 8.67
N ASP A 181 -31.82 2.29 8.92
CA ASP A 181 -32.14 3.71 9.17
C ASP A 181 -31.71 4.20 10.56
N ASP A 182 -31.32 3.28 11.45
CA ASP A 182 -30.79 3.61 12.78
C ASP A 182 -29.26 3.71 12.73
N ASN A 183 -28.72 4.79 13.29
CA ASN A 183 -27.36 5.33 13.15
C ASN A 183 -26.14 4.39 13.38
N ASN A 184 -26.32 3.08 13.58
CA ASN A 184 -25.25 2.09 13.75
C ASN A 184 -25.55 0.79 12.97
N GLY A 185 -25.68 0.86 11.64
CA GLY A 185 -26.02 -0.29 10.79
C GLY A 185 -25.23 -1.57 11.11
N VAL A 186 -25.82 -2.74 10.87
CA VAL A 186 -25.21 -4.04 11.20
C VAL A 186 -24.01 -4.30 10.27
N LEU A 187 -22.88 -4.78 10.80
CA LEU A 187 -21.73 -5.14 9.97
C LEU A 187 -22.12 -6.26 9.00
N SER A 188 -22.19 -5.93 7.71
CA SER A 188 -22.47 -6.88 6.63
C SER A 188 -21.22 -7.63 6.19
N GLY A 189 -20.04 -7.05 6.40
CA GLY A 189 -18.75 -7.65 6.08
C GLY A 189 -17.64 -6.60 6.01
N VAL A 190 -16.49 -7.00 5.48
CA VAL A 190 -15.32 -6.14 5.26
C VAL A 190 -14.91 -6.26 3.80
N LEU A 191 -14.94 -5.15 3.07
CA LEU A 191 -14.43 -5.07 1.70
C LEU A 191 -12.93 -4.79 1.74
N VAL A 192 -12.15 -5.62 1.09
CA VAL A 192 -10.69 -5.60 1.20
C VAL A 192 -10.07 -5.46 -0.18
N GLY A 193 -9.21 -4.47 -0.37
CA GLY A 193 -8.40 -4.28 -1.57
C GLY A 193 -6.93 -4.63 -1.32
N SER A 194 -6.36 -5.46 -2.18
CA SER A 194 -4.93 -5.81 -2.14
C SER A 194 -4.12 -4.92 -3.06
N ILE A 195 -3.13 -4.21 -2.52
CA ILE A 195 -2.31 -3.25 -3.26
C ILE A 195 -1.13 -3.94 -3.95
N ASP A 196 -0.90 -3.60 -5.21
CA ASP A 196 0.21 -4.10 -6.01
C ASP A 196 1.52 -3.38 -5.69
N LEU A 197 2.27 -3.96 -4.74
CA LEU A 197 3.59 -3.47 -4.39
C LEU A 197 4.61 -3.68 -5.52
N GLY A 198 4.36 -4.60 -6.46
CA GLY A 198 5.20 -4.78 -7.64
C GLY A 198 5.09 -3.59 -8.61
N LEU A 199 3.91 -2.99 -8.75
CA LEU A 199 3.72 -1.75 -9.48
C LEU A 199 4.49 -0.60 -8.81
N LEU A 200 4.33 -0.43 -7.49
CA LEU A 200 5.08 0.58 -6.73
C LEU A 200 6.60 0.39 -6.85
N SER A 201 7.08 -0.85 -6.80
CA SER A 201 8.50 -1.15 -6.97
C SER A 201 9.01 -0.77 -8.36
N LYS A 202 8.26 -1.07 -9.42
CA LYS A 202 8.65 -0.69 -10.79
C LYS A 202 8.72 0.83 -10.97
N GLU A 203 7.76 1.54 -10.40
CA GLU A 203 7.75 3.01 -10.41
C GLU A 203 8.95 3.57 -9.64
N THR A 204 9.22 3.05 -8.44
CA THR A 204 10.38 3.47 -7.64
C THR A 204 11.71 3.22 -8.37
N GLN A 205 11.81 2.13 -9.14
CA GLN A 205 12.97 1.80 -9.99
C GLN A 205 13.07 2.64 -11.27
N SER A 206 12.02 3.40 -11.62
CA SER A 206 12.03 4.30 -12.76
C SER A 206 12.60 5.69 -12.42
N PHE A 207 12.84 5.95 -11.14
CA PHE A 207 13.42 7.21 -10.68
C PHE A 207 14.85 7.34 -11.22
N ASN A 208 15.15 8.46 -11.86
CA ASN A 208 16.50 8.75 -12.36
C ASN A 208 17.37 9.28 -11.21
N LEU A 209 17.77 8.37 -10.32
CA LEU A 209 18.61 8.70 -9.18
C LEU A 209 20.08 8.82 -9.61
N PRO A 210 20.86 9.73 -8.99
CA PRO A 210 22.31 9.72 -9.09
C PRO A 210 22.89 8.35 -8.73
N GLN A 211 24.07 8.04 -9.28
CA GLN A 211 24.75 6.78 -9.01
C GLN A 211 24.92 6.57 -7.49
N GLU A 212 24.69 5.34 -7.03
CA GLU A 212 24.76 4.91 -5.61
C GLU A 212 23.70 5.49 -4.66
N GLN A 213 22.79 6.37 -5.13
CA GLN A 213 21.62 6.72 -4.34
C GLN A 213 20.56 5.62 -4.37
N ARG A 214 19.91 5.41 -3.23
CA ARG A 214 18.88 4.40 -3.07
C ARG A 214 17.71 4.96 -2.26
N ILE A 215 16.51 4.84 -2.80
CA ILE A 215 15.26 5.16 -2.11
C ILE A 215 14.56 3.86 -1.75
N VAL A 216 14.13 3.75 -0.49
CA VAL A 216 13.42 2.59 0.04
C VAL A 216 12.16 3.03 0.76
N TYR A 217 11.04 2.42 0.41
CA TYR A 217 9.79 2.50 1.18
C TYR A 217 9.71 1.33 2.15
N VAL A 218 9.31 1.62 3.39
CA VAL A 218 9.34 0.68 4.50
C VAL A 218 8.05 0.78 5.31
N ASP A 219 7.52 -0.35 5.77
CA ASP A 219 6.35 -0.37 6.66
C ASP A 219 6.72 0.00 8.12
N SER A 220 5.71 0.07 9.00
CA SER A 220 5.90 0.42 10.40
C SER A 220 6.73 -0.60 11.21
N LYS A 221 7.00 -1.78 10.65
CA LYS A 221 7.84 -2.83 11.26
C LYS A 221 9.24 -2.86 10.70
N GLY A 222 9.58 -1.95 9.79
CA GLY A 222 10.89 -1.92 9.16
C GLY A 222 10.99 -2.89 7.98
N ILE A 223 9.89 -3.46 7.49
CA ILE A 223 9.89 -4.37 6.35
C ILE A 223 9.81 -3.56 5.06
N LYS A 224 10.68 -3.91 4.10
CA LYS A 224 10.71 -3.28 2.80
C LYS A 224 9.42 -3.47 2.00
N ILE A 225 8.91 -2.37 1.45
CA ILE A 225 7.75 -2.28 0.57
C ILE A 225 8.20 -2.14 -0.89
N ALA A 226 9.13 -1.23 -1.16
CA ALA A 226 9.65 -0.95 -2.51
C ALA A 226 11.08 -0.42 -2.43
N ASP A 227 11.83 -0.62 -3.51
CA ASP A 227 13.26 -0.32 -3.61
C ASP A 227 13.57 0.29 -4.97
N SER A 228 14.33 1.38 -5.00
CA SER A 228 14.78 1.97 -6.26
C SER A 228 15.87 1.15 -6.94
N ASP A 229 16.62 0.36 -6.18
CA ASP A 229 17.69 -0.47 -6.70
C ASP A 229 17.16 -1.85 -7.15
N LYS A 230 17.23 -2.10 -8.46
CA LYS A 230 16.74 -3.32 -9.11
C LYS A 230 17.44 -4.59 -8.62
N ARG A 231 18.64 -4.49 -8.04
CA ARG A 231 19.36 -5.63 -7.45
C ARG A 231 18.60 -6.18 -6.24
N PHE A 232 17.84 -5.33 -5.57
CA PHE A 232 17.09 -5.66 -4.38
C PHE A 232 15.61 -5.89 -4.72
N SER A 233 15.30 -7.12 -5.15
CA SER A 233 13.93 -7.55 -5.42
C SER A 233 13.02 -7.34 -4.20
N ILE A 234 11.75 -7.01 -4.43
CA ILE A 234 10.71 -6.88 -3.39
C ILE A 234 10.55 -8.14 -2.52
N ASN A 235 10.85 -9.30 -3.10
CA ASN A 235 10.74 -10.59 -2.40
C ASN A 235 11.95 -10.84 -1.48
N ASN A 236 13.04 -10.09 -1.60
CA ASN A 236 14.15 -10.19 -0.66
C ASN A 236 13.74 -9.57 0.67
N SER A 237 13.88 -10.33 1.75
CA SER A 237 13.65 -9.84 3.12
C SER A 237 14.84 -9.01 3.56
N GLU A 238 14.67 -7.69 3.53
CA GLU A 238 15.57 -6.72 4.15
C GLU A 238 14.77 -5.95 5.18
N SER A 239 15.37 -5.75 6.36
CA SER A 239 14.77 -4.97 7.43
C SER A 239 15.62 -3.73 7.70
N PHE A 240 14.93 -2.63 7.97
CA PHE A 240 15.53 -1.34 8.33
C PHE A 240 15.21 -0.94 9.78
N SER A 241 14.62 -1.86 10.55
CA SER A 241 14.18 -1.63 11.93
C SER A 241 15.32 -1.25 12.89
N ASN A 242 16.55 -1.61 12.56
CA ASN A 242 17.76 -1.29 13.32
C ASN A 242 18.31 0.11 13.08
N LEU A 243 17.82 0.85 12.07
CA LEU A 243 18.30 2.19 11.76
C LEU A 243 17.67 3.23 12.70
N ASN A 244 18.49 4.17 13.17
CA ASN A 244 18.03 5.32 13.95
C ASN A 244 17.12 6.22 13.11
N SER A 245 17.46 6.44 11.83
CA SER A 245 16.61 7.15 10.86
C SER A 245 15.21 6.55 10.76
N PHE A 246 15.09 5.22 10.73
CA PHE A 246 13.81 4.52 10.76
C PHE A 246 13.05 4.80 12.05
N GLN A 247 13.70 4.67 13.22
CA GLN A 247 13.05 4.91 14.52
C GLN A 247 12.60 6.37 14.68
N TYR A 248 13.39 7.33 14.20
CA TYR A 248 13.02 8.74 14.18
C TYR A 248 11.82 9.00 13.27
N ALA A 249 11.80 8.43 12.07
CA ALA A 249 10.67 8.52 11.15
C ALA A 249 9.41 7.86 11.72
N LEU A 250 9.53 6.69 12.36
CA LEU A 250 8.41 6.03 13.03
C LEU A 250 7.78 6.92 14.10
N ALA A 251 8.61 7.65 14.85
CA ALA A 251 8.19 8.66 15.83
C ALA A 251 7.65 9.97 15.21
N GLY A 252 7.51 10.05 13.88
CA GLY A 252 6.97 11.20 13.16
C GLY A 252 7.99 12.33 12.90
N LYS A 253 9.28 12.07 13.10
CA LYS A 253 10.35 13.04 12.81
C LYS A 253 10.85 12.87 11.39
N PHE A 254 11.44 13.92 10.83
CA PHE A 254 12.13 13.88 9.54
C PHE A 254 13.48 14.56 9.67
N GLY A 255 14.44 14.17 8.83
CA GLY A 255 15.78 14.76 8.85
C GLY A 255 16.81 13.85 8.19
N SER A 256 18.09 14.14 8.43
CA SER A 256 19.18 13.32 7.93
C SER A 256 20.11 12.92 9.07
N THR A 257 20.68 11.72 8.98
CA THR A 257 21.70 11.21 9.91
C THR A 257 22.70 10.37 9.15
N VAL A 258 23.90 10.20 9.69
CA VAL A 258 24.91 9.29 9.15
C VAL A 258 24.83 7.97 9.92
N GLU A 259 24.73 6.86 9.21
CA GLU A 259 24.60 5.52 9.78
C GLU A 259 25.38 4.50 8.93
N GLU A 260 25.75 3.37 9.53
CA GLU A 260 26.37 2.26 8.81
C GLU A 260 25.27 1.35 8.23
N VAL A 261 25.29 1.16 6.92
CA VAL A 261 24.38 0.24 6.21
C VAL A 261 25.25 -0.75 5.44
N SER A 262 25.16 -2.04 5.76
CA SER A 262 25.94 -3.09 5.09
C SER A 262 27.46 -2.82 5.06
N HIS A 263 28.00 -2.29 6.17
CA HIS A 263 29.42 -1.89 6.33
C HIS A 263 29.88 -0.67 5.53
N GLU A 264 28.94 0.09 4.97
CA GLU A 264 29.21 1.37 4.32
C GLU A 264 28.60 2.52 5.11
N THR A 265 29.38 3.59 5.28
CA THR A 265 28.91 4.83 5.92
C THR A 265 28.01 5.60 4.96
N MET A 266 26.73 5.69 5.29
CA MET A 266 25.70 6.32 4.46
C MET A 266 25.13 7.57 5.14
N LEU A 267 24.89 8.63 4.37
CA LEU A 267 23.96 9.68 4.76
C LEU A 267 22.54 9.19 4.46
N ILE A 268 21.73 9.03 5.49
CA ILE A 268 20.34 8.62 5.39
C ILE A 268 19.43 9.80 5.67
N SER A 269 18.68 10.23 4.67
CA SER A 269 17.55 11.16 4.85
C SER A 269 16.27 10.35 5.02
N TYR A 270 15.43 10.76 5.96
CA TYR A 270 14.23 10.02 6.35
C TYR A 270 13.02 10.92 6.46
N TYR A 271 11.86 10.40 6.04
CA TYR A 271 10.58 11.09 6.09
C TYR A 271 9.46 10.13 6.50
N PRO A 272 8.58 10.52 7.45
CA PRO A 272 7.40 9.76 7.81
C PRO A 272 6.28 9.99 6.79
N MET A 273 5.53 8.93 6.50
CA MET A 273 4.38 8.96 5.61
C MET A 273 3.15 8.47 6.36
N ASP A 274 2.11 9.29 6.46
CA ASP A 274 0.86 8.95 7.13
C ASP A 274 -0.02 8.15 6.15
N ALA A 275 0.03 6.82 6.28
CA ALA A 275 -0.59 5.86 5.38
C ALA A 275 -1.93 5.35 5.97
N ILE A 276 -3.01 6.11 5.73
CA ILE A 276 -4.33 5.90 6.35
C ILE A 276 -4.20 5.99 7.89
N GLN A 277 -4.29 4.86 8.60
CA GLN A 277 -4.13 4.79 10.06
C GLN A 277 -2.82 4.12 10.49
N ASN A 278 -1.95 3.81 9.52
CA ASN A 278 -0.62 3.25 9.75
C ASN A 278 0.45 4.28 9.32
N ARG A 279 1.70 4.04 9.67
CA ARG A 279 2.83 4.88 9.26
C ARG A 279 3.82 4.09 8.42
N TRP A 280 4.07 4.57 7.22
CA TRP A 280 5.18 4.08 6.41
C TRP A 280 6.31 5.10 6.44
N ILE A 281 7.48 4.67 6.01
CA ILE A 281 8.71 5.44 6.10
C ILE A 281 9.40 5.40 4.75
N ILE A 282 9.95 6.54 4.35
CA ILE A 282 10.78 6.64 3.16
C ILE A 282 12.19 7.00 3.60
N LEU A 283 13.15 6.22 3.14
CA LEU A 283 14.57 6.40 3.37
C LEU A 283 15.26 6.72 2.04
N LEU A 284 16.09 7.76 2.00
CA LEU A 284 17.03 8.01 0.93
C LEU A 284 18.44 7.82 1.49
N MET A 285 19.14 6.84 0.96
CA MET A 285 20.50 6.47 1.33
C MET A 285 21.45 6.91 0.22
N GLN A 286 22.59 7.49 0.61
CA GLN A 286 23.66 7.84 -0.30
C GLN A 286 25.01 7.70 0.42
N PRO A 287 26.08 7.30 -0.27
CA PRO A 287 27.40 7.24 0.32
C PRO A 287 27.83 8.61 0.85
N VAL A 288 28.53 8.61 1.98
CA VAL A 288 29.26 9.80 2.42
C VAL A 288 30.50 9.91 1.54
N VAL A 289 30.57 10.93 0.69
CA VAL A 289 31.78 11.22 -0.08
C VAL A 289 32.77 11.89 0.85
N ASP A 290 33.80 11.17 1.27
CA ASP A 290 34.95 11.77 1.93
C ASP A 290 35.63 12.72 0.94
N VAL A 291 35.66 14.01 1.28
CA VAL A 291 36.49 14.98 0.57
C VAL A 291 37.92 14.75 1.05
N ILE A 292 38.68 13.97 0.28
CA ILE A 292 40.14 13.83 0.44
C ILE A 292 40.82 15.03 -0.20
#